data_AF-A0A821PPF0-F1
#
_entry.id   AF-A0A821PPF0-F1
#
_cell.length_a   1.000
_cell.length_b   1.000
_cell.length_c   1.000
_cell.angle_alpha   90.00
_cell.angle_beta   90.00
_cell.angle_gamma   90.00
#
_symmetry.space_group_name_H-M   'P 1'
#
loop_
_entity.id
_entity.type
_entity.pdbx_description
1 polymer ?
#
loop_
_entity_poly.entity_id
_entity_poly.type
_entity_poly.pdbx_seq_one_letter_code
_entity_poly.pdbx_strand_id
1 'polypeptide(L)'
;MGKFLSIFALIDDQLVEIEALEQKRITLEHLFIFAETWKLAFQRQNGQQMNSKNLARRIHELALKTNISVLDPCFQVWSSIADNYVRFGADETWCNRMSNAIKEWIELGIREVIGKRRMKQSSSLTELRTQIPVTLTSYDHPSLRQGTKEKTVTVDMSGMSLLEVLLRQRIATIGIPMMSLLLEQSCGLNLSSIDPLLRPAINIAAIMPSLVNELVGMGRDLRGEPNFSLIYRQMFNCSLQQSIYFTLTLHDLAMKTFDQNIQKILQSLKSPSLQHHVSIYMQYLRLLIRGFAQWHHYSDRFKNLIALDETHKQILIFSIADGLNQRYDALQDALLQYQSHKVIHESLY
;
A
#
# COMPACT_ATOMS: atom_id res chain seq x y z
N MET A 1 11.57 -5.76 -10.65
CA MET A 1 10.26 -6.35 -10.27
C MET A 1 10.36 -7.77 -9.73
N GLY A 2 10.92 -8.75 -10.46
CA GLY A 2 10.93 -10.18 -10.06
C GLY A 2 11.59 -10.51 -8.70
N LYS A 3 12.72 -9.89 -8.34
CA LYS A 3 13.39 -10.08 -7.03
C LYS A 3 12.68 -9.38 -5.86
N PHE A 4 11.81 -8.40 -6.14
CA PHE A 4 11.03 -7.70 -5.11
C PHE A 4 9.81 -8.55 -4.69
N LEU A 5 9.23 -9.29 -5.64
CA LEU A 5 8.11 -10.19 -5.41
C LEU A 5 8.52 -11.51 -4.71
N SER A 6 9.76 -11.97 -4.89
CA SER A 6 10.27 -13.16 -4.19
C SER A 6 10.46 -12.96 -2.69
N ILE A 7 10.68 -11.72 -2.23
CA ILE A 7 10.71 -11.37 -0.80
C ILE A 7 9.32 -11.56 -0.17
N PHE A 8 8.25 -11.22 -0.89
CA PHE A 8 6.88 -11.43 -0.42
C PHE A 8 6.47 -12.91 -0.39
N ALA A 9 7.00 -13.74 -1.31
CA ALA A 9 6.79 -15.19 -1.29
C ALA A 9 7.51 -15.88 -0.11
N LEU A 10 8.73 -15.43 0.22
CA LEU A 10 9.48 -15.90 1.39
C LEU A 10 8.78 -15.53 2.72
N ILE A 11 8.08 -14.39 2.77
CA ILE A 11 7.29 -13.99 3.93
C ILE A 11 6.05 -14.88 4.10
N ASP A 12 5.41 -15.32 3.02
CA ASP A 12 4.23 -16.20 3.07
C ASP A 12 4.56 -17.61 3.59
N ASP A 13 5.68 -18.21 3.16
CA ASP A 13 6.10 -19.54 3.63
C ASP A 13 6.65 -19.53 5.07
N GLN A 14 7.27 -18.42 5.50
CA GLN A 14 7.71 -18.22 6.89
C GLN A 14 6.57 -17.88 7.86
N LEU A 15 5.34 -17.64 7.37
CA LEU A 15 4.19 -17.35 8.24
C LEU A 15 3.61 -18.60 8.94
N VAL A 16 3.91 -19.80 8.43
CA VAL A 16 3.48 -21.09 8.99
C VAL A 16 4.34 -21.48 10.20
N GLU A 17 5.60 -21.05 10.25
CA GLU A 17 6.53 -21.25 11.38
C GLU A 17 6.31 -20.27 12.57
N ILE A 18 5.15 -19.62 12.62
CA ILE A 18 4.86 -18.57 13.61
C ILE A 18 4.23 -19.10 14.91
N GLU A 19 3.99 -20.40 15.03
CA GLU A 19 3.53 -20.98 16.31
C GLU A 19 4.58 -20.89 17.44
N ALA A 20 5.86 -20.72 17.14
CA ALA A 20 6.93 -20.58 18.14
C ALA A 20 7.18 -19.13 18.65
N LEU A 21 6.35 -18.19 18.22
CA LEU A 21 6.74 -16.79 18.13
C LEU A 21 5.98 -15.86 19.10
N GLU A 22 5.81 -16.33 20.33
CA GLU A 22 5.71 -15.48 21.53
C GLU A 22 7.09 -14.96 22.01
N GLN A 23 8.21 -15.44 21.42
CA GLN A 23 9.55 -14.86 21.56
C GLN A 23 9.81 -13.59 20.69
N LYS A 24 8.76 -12.98 20.11
CA LYS A 24 8.82 -12.07 18.93
C LYS A 24 9.04 -10.56 19.13
N ARG A 25 9.72 -10.14 20.20
CA ARG A 25 10.23 -8.74 20.23
C ARG A 25 11.21 -8.46 19.07
N ILE A 26 11.88 -9.53 18.62
CA ILE A 26 12.93 -9.56 17.62
C ILE A 26 12.47 -9.15 16.20
N THR A 27 11.27 -9.54 15.74
CA THR A 27 10.78 -9.25 14.36
C THR A 27 10.29 -7.82 14.09
N LEU A 28 9.78 -7.12 15.09
CA LEU A 28 9.38 -5.72 14.92
C LEU A 28 10.62 -4.84 14.76
N GLU A 29 11.60 -5.07 15.63
CA GLU A 29 12.88 -4.40 15.57
C GLU A 29 13.63 -4.73 14.26
N HIS A 30 13.53 -5.97 13.73
CA HIS A 30 14.02 -6.34 12.39
C HIS A 30 13.45 -5.50 11.26
N LEU A 31 12.13 -5.34 11.25
CA LEU A 31 11.45 -4.64 10.17
C LEU A 31 11.70 -3.13 10.27
N PHE A 32 11.84 -2.60 11.49
CA PHE A 32 12.24 -1.21 11.70
C PHE A 32 13.68 -0.90 11.28
N ILE A 33 14.58 -1.89 11.26
CA ILE A 33 15.91 -1.73 10.68
C ILE A 33 15.81 -1.37 9.18
N PHE A 34 14.89 -1.98 8.43
CA PHE A 34 14.66 -1.62 7.02
C PHE A 34 14.12 -0.21 6.83
N ALA A 35 13.33 0.30 7.77
CA ALA A 35 12.92 1.70 7.73
C ALA A 35 14.11 2.63 7.99
N GLU A 36 15.00 2.27 8.93
CA GLU A 36 16.15 3.09 9.28
C GLU A 36 17.21 3.12 8.16
N THR A 37 17.31 2.11 7.28
CA THR A 37 18.28 2.13 6.17
C THR A 37 18.15 3.37 5.28
N TRP A 38 16.96 3.95 5.16
CA TRP A 38 16.73 5.17 4.38
C TRP A 38 17.36 6.41 4.99
N LYS A 39 17.30 6.57 6.32
CA LYS A 39 17.98 7.66 7.02
C LYS A 39 19.49 7.49 6.95
N LEU A 40 19.95 6.25 7.09
CA LEU A 40 21.37 5.90 7.06
C LEU A 40 21.98 6.08 5.66
N ALA A 41 21.22 5.80 4.59
CA ALA A 41 21.64 6.06 3.21
C ALA A 41 21.97 7.55 2.98
N PHE A 42 21.11 8.45 3.46
CA PHE A 42 21.32 9.89 3.32
C PHE A 42 22.57 10.37 4.08
N GLN A 43 22.75 9.89 5.31
CA GLN A 43 23.90 10.24 6.16
C GLN A 43 25.23 9.76 5.55
N ARG A 44 25.25 8.58 4.90
CA ARG A 44 26.44 8.04 4.23
C ARG A 44 26.91 8.90 3.06
N GLN A 45 26.00 9.38 2.21
CA GLN A 45 26.34 10.11 0.99
C GLN A 45 26.81 11.54 1.26
N ASN A 46 26.28 12.20 2.29
CA ASN A 46 26.58 13.61 2.56
C ASN A 46 27.85 13.85 3.40
N GLY A 47 28.65 12.81 3.66
CA GLY A 47 29.89 12.95 4.42
C GLY A 47 29.69 13.52 5.83
N GLN A 48 28.45 13.56 6.34
CA GLN A 48 28.21 13.86 7.74
C GLN A 48 29.02 12.85 8.53
N GLN A 49 30.01 13.32 9.30
CA GLN A 49 30.84 12.52 10.17
C GLN A 49 30.02 11.95 11.34
N MET A 50 28.93 11.23 11.07
CA MET A 50 28.70 10.03 11.82
C MET A 50 29.86 9.12 11.44
N ASN A 51 30.87 9.09 12.31
CA ASN A 51 32.00 8.17 12.24
C ASN A 51 31.47 6.85 11.66
N SER A 52 31.97 6.39 10.52
CA SER A 52 31.48 5.16 9.89
C SER A 52 31.43 4.00 10.89
N LYS A 53 32.27 4.07 11.94
CA LYS A 53 32.21 3.26 13.16
C LYS A 53 30.91 3.41 13.95
N ASN A 54 30.38 4.60 14.22
CA ASN A 54 29.11 4.80 14.94
C ASN A 54 27.91 4.31 14.13
N LEU A 55 27.93 4.49 12.81
CA LEU A 55 26.88 3.97 11.93
C LEU A 55 26.92 2.44 11.85
N ALA A 56 28.09 1.88 11.55
CA ALA A 56 28.31 0.45 11.56
C ALA A 56 28.03 -0.14 12.94
N ARG A 57 28.39 0.55 14.03
CA ARG A 57 28.07 0.17 15.41
C ARG A 57 26.58 0.25 15.67
N ARG A 58 25.83 1.23 15.16
CA ARG A 58 24.39 1.32 15.35
C ARG A 58 23.62 0.28 14.53
N ILE A 59 24.02 0.03 13.29
CA ILE A 59 23.51 -1.08 12.48
C ILE A 59 23.87 -2.41 13.15
N HIS A 60 25.10 -2.56 13.65
CA HIS A 60 25.55 -3.76 14.36
C HIS A 60 24.85 -3.93 15.70
N GLU A 61 24.62 -2.87 16.49
CA GLU A 61 23.87 -2.89 17.74
C GLU A 61 22.41 -3.26 17.48
N LEU A 62 21.80 -2.73 16.40
CA LEU A 62 20.46 -3.09 15.99
C LEU A 62 20.42 -4.55 15.48
N ALA A 63 21.37 -4.96 14.65
CA ALA A 63 21.54 -6.32 14.17
C ALA A 63 21.74 -7.32 15.33
N LEU A 64 22.56 -6.97 16.34
CA LEU A 64 22.80 -7.77 17.54
C LEU A 64 21.58 -7.83 18.46
N LYS A 65 20.89 -6.70 18.69
CA LYS A 65 19.65 -6.66 19.49
C LYS A 65 18.56 -7.53 18.88
N THR A 66 18.58 -7.61 17.56
CA THR A 66 17.53 -8.30 16.82
C THR A 66 17.97 -9.68 16.34
N ASN A 67 19.24 -10.05 16.42
CA ASN A 67 19.74 -11.31 15.82
C ASN A 67 19.60 -11.37 14.28
N ILE A 68 19.44 -10.22 13.59
CA ILE A 68 19.57 -10.15 12.12
C ILE A 68 21.05 -10.08 11.76
N SER A 69 21.49 -10.93 10.84
CA SER A 69 22.81 -10.76 10.25
C SER A 69 22.79 -9.55 9.32
N VAL A 70 23.83 -8.70 9.36
CA VAL A 70 24.06 -7.70 8.29
C VAL A 70 24.30 -8.35 6.91
N LEU A 71 24.49 -9.67 6.90
CA LEU A 71 24.53 -10.50 5.69
C LEU A 71 23.15 -11.00 5.25
N ASP A 72 22.07 -10.62 5.95
CA ASP A 72 20.71 -10.94 5.55
C ASP A 72 20.44 -10.38 4.14
N PRO A 73 20.08 -11.22 3.15
CA PRO A 73 19.89 -10.77 1.78
C PRO A 73 18.80 -9.70 1.62
N CYS A 74 17.74 -9.74 2.43
CA CYS A 74 16.69 -8.73 2.40
C CYS A 74 17.22 -7.38 2.87
N PHE A 75 18.03 -7.37 3.93
CA PHE A 75 18.69 -6.14 4.41
C PHE A 75 19.60 -5.53 3.36
N GLN A 76 20.42 -6.34 2.69
CA GLN A 76 21.31 -5.85 1.64
C GLN A 76 20.53 -5.25 0.46
N VAL A 77 19.43 -5.89 0.06
CA VAL A 77 18.57 -5.39 -1.02
C VAL A 77 17.91 -4.06 -0.63
N TRP A 78 17.33 -3.95 0.57
CA TRP A 78 16.70 -2.71 1.03
C TRP A 78 17.70 -1.58 1.20
N SER A 79 18.89 -1.87 1.75
CA SER A 79 19.97 -0.88 1.87
C SER A 79 20.42 -0.39 0.50
N SER A 80 20.61 -1.29 -0.47
CA SER A 80 20.97 -0.93 -1.85
C SER A 80 19.91 -0.08 -2.54
N ILE A 81 18.62 -0.38 -2.32
CA ILE A 81 17.52 0.44 -2.84
C ILE A 81 17.62 1.86 -2.25
N ALA A 82 17.73 1.98 -0.92
CA ALA A 82 17.82 3.28 -0.27
C ALA A 82 19.03 4.10 -0.76
N ASP A 83 20.20 3.47 -0.90
CA ASP A 83 21.41 4.13 -1.41
C ASP A 83 21.23 4.64 -2.84
N ASN A 84 20.54 3.89 -3.70
CA ASN A 84 20.26 4.33 -5.06
C ASN A 84 19.37 5.58 -5.07
N TYR A 85 18.31 5.64 -4.27
CA TYR A 85 17.45 6.82 -4.22
C TYR A 85 18.19 8.07 -3.74
N VAL A 86 19.04 7.94 -2.73
CA VAL A 86 19.89 9.07 -2.27
C VAL A 86 20.86 9.50 -3.36
N ARG A 87 21.49 8.54 -4.05
CA ARG A 87 22.36 8.82 -5.20
C ARG A 87 21.60 9.56 -6.33
N PHE A 88 20.31 9.32 -6.48
CA PHE A 88 19.45 10.00 -7.46
C PHE A 88 18.81 11.31 -6.95
N GLY A 89 19.24 11.82 -5.78
CA GLY A 89 18.86 13.15 -5.30
C GLY A 89 17.80 13.16 -4.20
N ALA A 90 17.47 12.01 -3.61
CA ALA A 90 16.59 11.99 -2.45
C ALA A 90 17.22 12.73 -1.25
N ASP A 91 16.52 13.76 -0.74
CA ASP A 91 16.96 14.56 0.39
C ASP A 91 16.63 13.91 1.76
N GLU A 92 17.13 14.51 2.85
CA GLU A 92 16.90 14.02 4.21
C GLU A 92 15.41 13.97 4.56
N THR A 93 14.66 14.97 4.14
CA THR A 93 13.23 15.11 4.44
C THR A 93 12.45 13.97 3.79
N TRP A 94 12.74 13.68 2.52
CA TRP A 94 12.15 12.57 1.79
C TRP A 94 12.57 11.22 2.38
N CYS A 95 13.84 11.04 2.73
CA CYS A 95 14.32 9.79 3.35
C CYS A 95 13.64 9.52 4.71
N ASN A 96 13.46 10.57 5.51
CA ASN A 96 12.70 10.49 6.76
C ASN A 96 11.24 10.13 6.51
N ARG A 97 10.62 10.69 5.45
CA ARG A 97 9.24 10.36 5.07
C ARG A 97 9.09 8.91 4.63
N MET A 98 9.98 8.43 3.77
CA MET A 98 9.98 7.05 3.31
C MET A 98 10.20 6.09 4.48
N SER A 99 11.16 6.39 5.37
CA SER A 99 11.42 5.64 6.58
C SER A 99 10.14 5.46 7.41
N ASN A 100 9.48 6.57 7.76
CA ASN A 100 8.26 6.53 8.56
C ASN A 100 7.11 5.78 7.86
N ALA A 101 6.93 5.97 6.55
CA ALA A 101 5.90 5.25 5.79
C ALA A 101 6.14 3.73 5.78
N ILE A 102 7.40 3.30 5.71
CA ILE A 102 7.76 1.87 5.82
C ILE A 102 7.44 1.35 7.23
N LYS A 103 7.78 2.10 8.29
CA LYS A 103 7.46 1.73 9.67
C LYS A 103 5.96 1.54 9.87
N GLU A 104 5.18 2.52 9.44
CA GLU A 104 3.72 2.47 9.53
C GLU A 104 3.16 1.27 8.75
N TRP A 105 3.63 1.05 7.52
CA TRP A 105 3.22 -0.09 6.71
C TRP A 105 3.51 -1.44 7.39
N ILE A 106 4.70 -1.59 7.99
CA ILE A 106 5.09 -2.77 8.76
C ILE A 106 4.17 -2.98 9.96
N GLU A 107 3.96 -1.94 10.77
CA GLU A 107 3.13 -2.02 11.96
C GLU A 107 1.70 -2.43 11.62
N LEU A 108 1.14 -1.85 10.56
CA LEU A 108 -0.21 -2.16 10.09
C LEU A 108 -0.29 -3.57 9.50
N GLY A 109 0.73 -4.03 8.77
CA GLY A 109 0.82 -5.41 8.30
C GLY A 109 0.85 -6.42 9.45
N ILE A 110 1.59 -6.12 10.53
CA ILE A 110 1.62 -6.97 11.73
C ILE A 110 0.26 -6.99 12.42
N ARG A 111 -0.38 -5.83 12.60
CA ARG A 111 -1.73 -5.75 13.16
C ARG A 111 -2.73 -6.52 12.31
N GLU A 112 -2.59 -6.51 10.98
CA GLU A 112 -3.39 -7.36 10.09
C GLU A 112 -3.17 -8.84 10.37
N VAL A 113 -1.94 -9.32 10.40
CA VAL A 113 -1.66 -10.75 10.69
C VAL A 113 -2.21 -11.18 12.05
N ILE A 114 -2.04 -10.35 13.09
CA ILE A 114 -2.61 -10.61 14.41
C ILE A 114 -4.15 -10.63 14.35
N GLY A 115 -4.75 -9.64 13.68
CA GLY A 115 -6.19 -9.56 13.47
C GLY A 115 -6.72 -10.82 12.79
N LYS A 116 -6.13 -11.23 11.67
CA LYS A 116 -6.52 -12.44 10.92
C LYS A 116 -6.53 -13.69 11.80
N ARG A 117 -5.54 -13.85 12.68
CA ARG A 117 -5.48 -15.00 13.59
C ARG A 117 -6.58 -14.99 14.63
N ARG A 118 -6.86 -13.82 15.22
CA ARG A 118 -7.97 -13.66 16.16
C ARG A 118 -9.31 -13.94 15.48
N MET A 119 -9.48 -13.48 14.24
CA MET A 119 -10.67 -13.79 13.43
C MET A 119 -10.82 -15.30 13.18
N LYS A 120 -9.73 -16.02 12.88
CA LYS A 120 -9.77 -17.49 12.72
C LYS A 120 -10.17 -18.22 14.01
N GLN A 121 -9.86 -17.64 15.17
CA GLN A 121 -10.21 -18.20 16.49
C GLN A 121 -11.62 -17.81 16.94
N SER A 122 -12.18 -16.71 16.43
CA SER A 122 -13.50 -16.23 16.78
C SER A 122 -14.58 -16.91 15.93
N SER A 123 -15.62 -17.41 16.58
CA SER A 123 -16.76 -18.03 15.92
C SER A 123 -17.86 -17.04 15.50
N SER A 124 -17.73 -15.73 15.77
CA SER A 124 -18.80 -14.76 15.47
C SER A 124 -18.34 -13.47 14.77
N LEU A 125 -19.12 -13.03 13.78
CA LEU A 125 -18.92 -11.76 13.06
C LEU A 125 -19.05 -10.52 13.97
N THR A 126 -19.75 -10.64 15.10
CA THR A 126 -19.95 -9.53 16.05
C THR A 126 -18.68 -9.21 16.82
N GLU A 127 -17.86 -10.22 17.13
CA GLU A 127 -16.54 -10.07 17.76
C GLU A 127 -15.49 -9.47 16.81
N LEU A 128 -15.63 -9.67 15.50
CA LEU A 128 -14.74 -9.09 14.50
C LEU A 128 -14.70 -7.56 14.53
N ARG A 129 -15.82 -6.89 14.85
CA ARG A 129 -15.91 -5.42 14.83
C ARG A 129 -15.11 -4.76 15.96
N THR A 130 -14.95 -5.43 17.09
CA THR A 130 -14.22 -4.90 18.26
C THR A 130 -12.73 -5.26 18.25
N GLN A 131 -12.31 -6.17 17.36
CA GLN A 131 -10.97 -6.76 17.37
C GLN A 131 -9.98 -6.20 16.33
N ILE A 132 -10.42 -5.33 15.42
CA ILE A 132 -9.54 -4.73 14.39
C ILE A 132 -9.14 -3.30 14.82
N PRO A 133 -7.99 -3.10 15.47
CA PRO A 133 -7.46 -1.77 15.72
C PRO A 133 -6.90 -1.20 14.42
N VAL A 134 -7.65 -0.27 13.80
CA VAL A 134 -7.15 0.54 12.69
C VAL A 134 -6.68 1.87 13.25
N THR A 135 -5.36 2.06 13.31
CA THR A 135 -4.78 3.39 13.53
C THR A 135 -4.38 3.92 12.18
N LEU A 136 -5.10 4.93 11.68
CA LEU A 136 -4.61 5.73 10.57
C LEU A 136 -3.81 6.87 11.19
N THR A 137 -2.50 6.85 11.02
CA THR A 137 -1.68 7.96 11.45
C THR A 137 -1.96 9.13 10.50
N SER A 138 -2.57 10.20 11.02
CA SER A 138 -2.47 11.50 10.36
C SER A 138 -0.98 11.84 10.30
N TYR A 139 -0.45 12.01 9.10
CA TYR A 139 0.95 12.35 8.91
C TYR A 139 1.19 13.77 9.46
N ASP A 140 1.71 13.87 10.69
CA ASP A 140 2.04 15.15 11.31
C ASP A 140 3.24 15.78 10.59
N HIS A 141 2.99 16.89 9.90
CA HIS A 141 3.99 17.62 9.13
C HIS A 141 5.09 18.19 10.06
N PRO A 142 6.39 17.95 9.78
CA PRO A 142 7.49 18.45 10.62
C PRO A 142 7.53 19.97 10.80
N SER A 143 7.01 20.76 9.84
CA SER A 143 6.95 22.23 9.98
C SER A 143 5.88 22.74 10.95
N LEU A 144 5.04 21.86 11.52
CA LEU A 144 4.12 22.22 12.61
C LEU A 144 4.75 21.96 14.00
N ARG A 145 6.01 21.50 14.05
CA ARG A 145 6.74 21.25 15.30
C ARG A 145 7.43 22.52 15.81
N GLN A 146 6.65 23.43 16.39
CA GLN A 146 7.14 24.18 17.54
C GLN A 146 6.28 23.79 18.75
N GLY A 147 6.72 22.74 19.47
CA GLY A 147 6.37 22.56 20.88
C GLY A 147 5.35 21.49 21.29
N THR A 148 4.91 20.54 20.45
CA THR A 148 3.88 19.56 20.85
C THR A 148 4.34 18.09 20.80
N LYS A 149 4.05 17.37 21.89
CA LYS A 149 4.22 15.93 22.07
C LYS A 149 3.54 15.16 20.92
N GLU A 150 4.17 14.06 20.49
CA GLU A 150 3.60 13.06 19.57
C GLU A 150 2.14 12.76 19.94
N LYS A 151 1.19 13.21 19.11
CA LYS A 151 -0.23 12.91 19.31
C LYS A 151 -0.54 11.66 18.50
N THR A 152 -0.59 10.52 19.18
CA THR A 152 -1.25 9.33 18.64
C THR A 152 -2.73 9.68 18.47
N VAL A 153 -3.17 9.92 17.24
CA VAL A 153 -4.59 10.12 16.94
C VAL A 153 -5.24 8.74 16.89
N THR A 154 -5.90 8.37 18.00
CA THR A 154 -6.80 7.22 18.00
C THR A 154 -8.09 7.64 17.30
N VAL A 155 -8.35 7.08 16.12
CA VAL A 155 -9.63 7.28 15.43
C VAL A 155 -10.68 6.45 16.16
N ASP A 156 -11.72 7.11 16.67
CA ASP A 156 -12.89 6.40 17.21
C ASP A 156 -13.63 5.72 16.05
N MET A 157 -13.71 4.39 16.12
CA MET A 157 -14.33 3.53 15.12
C MET A 157 -15.80 3.21 15.46
N SER A 158 -16.34 3.76 16.55
CA SER A 158 -17.66 3.42 17.10
C SER A 158 -18.86 3.63 16.14
N GLY A 159 -18.65 4.31 15.00
CA GLY A 159 -19.65 4.48 13.93
C GLY A 159 -19.35 3.77 12.60
N MET A 160 -18.17 3.17 12.40
CA MET A 160 -17.80 2.59 11.10
C MET A 160 -18.38 1.18 10.92
N SER A 161 -18.80 0.87 9.69
CA SER A 161 -19.17 -0.52 9.33
C SER A 161 -17.93 -1.41 9.31
N LEU A 162 -18.08 -2.72 9.61
CA LEU A 162 -16.97 -3.68 9.55
C LEU A 162 -16.24 -3.65 8.19
N LEU A 163 -16.99 -3.48 7.10
CA LEU A 163 -16.45 -3.39 5.74
C LEU A 163 -15.57 -2.15 5.54
N GLU A 164 -15.95 -1.02 6.13
CA GLU A 164 -15.12 0.19 6.09
C GLU A 164 -13.80 -0.02 6.84
N VAL A 165 -13.85 -0.68 8.01
CA VAL A 165 -12.67 -1.01 8.81
C VAL A 165 -11.69 -1.87 7.99
N LEU A 166 -12.21 -2.93 7.36
CA LEU A 166 -11.42 -3.83 6.52
C LEU A 166 -10.80 -3.09 5.32
N LEU A 167 -11.56 -2.23 4.63
CA LEU A 167 -11.04 -1.45 3.52
C LEU A 167 -9.94 -0.48 3.95
N ARG A 168 -10.11 0.22 5.08
CA ARG A 168 -9.08 1.12 5.62
C ARG A 168 -7.81 0.37 5.98
N GLN A 169 -7.95 -0.80 6.59
CA GLN A 169 -6.81 -1.66 6.87
C GLN A 169 -6.08 -2.05 5.57
N ARG A 170 -6.84 -2.46 4.54
CA ARG A 170 -6.27 -2.82 3.23
C ARG A 170 -5.57 -1.66 2.53
N ILE A 171 -6.15 -0.46 2.55
CA ILE A 171 -5.52 0.75 2.01
C ILE A 171 -4.12 0.94 2.59
N ALA A 172 -3.97 0.68 3.89
CA ALA A 172 -2.69 0.81 4.54
C ALA A 172 -1.73 -0.34 4.19
N THR A 173 -2.19 -1.59 4.17
CA THR A 173 -1.32 -2.77 4.02
C THR A 173 -1.00 -3.14 2.58
N ILE A 174 -1.78 -2.68 1.59
CA ILE A 174 -1.52 -2.90 0.16
C ILE A 174 -0.23 -2.21 -0.34
N GLY A 175 0.34 -1.31 0.47
CA GLY A 175 1.64 -0.69 0.22
C GLY A 175 1.63 0.46 -0.79
N ILE A 176 0.49 0.74 -1.46
CA ILE A 176 0.37 1.85 -2.42
C ILE A 176 0.70 3.21 -1.82
N PRO A 177 0.23 3.60 -0.61
CA PRO A 177 0.61 4.88 -0.02
C PRO A 177 2.13 5.02 0.17
N MET A 178 2.80 3.95 0.57
CA MET A 178 4.26 3.94 0.72
C MET A 178 4.97 3.96 -0.64
N MET A 179 4.55 3.14 -1.60
CA MET A 179 5.10 3.15 -2.96
C MET A 179 4.88 4.47 -3.69
N SER A 180 3.85 5.23 -3.33
CA SER A 180 3.59 6.56 -3.90
C SER A 180 4.73 7.55 -3.61
N LEU A 181 5.44 7.41 -2.48
CA LEU A 181 6.63 8.20 -2.17
C LEU A 181 7.81 7.89 -3.12
N LEU A 182 7.89 6.67 -3.65
CA LEU A 182 8.91 6.31 -4.65
C LEU A 182 8.65 7.01 -5.99
N LEU A 183 7.37 7.20 -6.33
CA LEU A 183 6.95 7.92 -7.54
C LEU A 183 7.24 9.43 -7.44
N GLU A 184 7.18 10.00 -6.23
CA GLU A 184 7.52 11.42 -5.97
C GLU A 184 8.91 11.77 -6.53
N GLN A 185 9.92 10.98 -6.20
CA GLN A 185 11.29 11.16 -6.71
C GLN A 185 11.38 11.00 -8.22
N SER A 186 10.67 10.00 -8.77
CA SER A 186 10.65 9.74 -10.21
C SER A 186 10.02 10.88 -11.03
N CYS A 187 9.19 11.70 -10.40
CA CYS A 187 8.50 12.83 -11.03
C CYS A 187 9.15 14.19 -10.75
N GLY A 188 10.29 14.22 -10.04
CA GLY A 188 10.90 15.48 -9.60
C GLY A 188 9.95 16.34 -8.75
N LEU A 189 9.06 15.69 -8.01
CA LEU A 189 8.04 16.33 -7.18
C LEU A 189 8.51 16.28 -5.73
N ASN A 190 8.18 17.30 -4.93
CA ASN A 190 8.23 17.21 -3.47
C ASN A 190 6.80 17.34 -2.95
N LEU A 191 6.25 16.22 -2.47
CA LEU A 191 4.87 16.12 -2.02
C LEU A 191 4.64 16.82 -0.69
N SER A 192 5.67 17.13 0.11
CA SER A 192 5.49 17.60 1.49
C SER A 192 4.54 18.80 1.62
N SER A 193 4.60 19.74 0.67
CA SER A 193 3.76 20.94 0.66
C SER A 193 2.35 20.72 0.12
N ILE A 194 2.09 19.62 -0.58
CA ILE A 194 0.81 19.32 -1.24
C ILE A 194 0.20 17.99 -0.82
N ASP A 195 0.83 17.27 0.11
CA ASP A 195 0.42 15.94 0.56
C ASP A 195 -1.03 15.91 1.06
N PRO A 196 -1.52 16.87 1.86
CA PRO A 196 -2.91 16.87 2.30
C PRO A 196 -3.92 16.93 1.15
N LEU A 197 -3.55 17.58 0.04
CA LEU A 197 -4.38 17.68 -1.16
C LEU A 197 -4.38 16.37 -1.97
N LEU A 198 -3.24 15.68 -2.03
CA LEU A 198 -3.09 14.46 -2.84
C LEU A 198 -3.48 13.18 -2.10
N ARG A 199 -3.42 13.19 -0.76
CA ARG A 199 -3.70 12.03 0.10
C ARG A 199 -5.04 11.36 -0.18
N PRO A 200 -6.17 12.08 -0.38
CA PRO A 200 -7.44 11.43 -0.72
C PRO A 200 -7.37 10.63 -2.02
N ALA A 201 -6.69 11.17 -3.05
CA ALA A 201 -6.51 10.47 -4.33
C ALA A 201 -5.60 9.25 -4.17
N ILE A 202 -4.53 9.34 -3.40
CA ILE A 202 -3.63 8.21 -3.11
C ILE A 202 -4.35 7.09 -2.34
N ASN A 203 -5.20 7.45 -1.37
CA ASN A 203 -5.97 6.47 -0.62
C ASN A 203 -6.99 5.75 -1.52
N ILE A 204 -7.65 6.47 -2.43
CA ILE A 204 -8.55 5.84 -3.42
C ILE A 204 -7.77 4.97 -4.40
N ALA A 205 -6.59 5.42 -4.85
CA ALA A 205 -5.65 4.62 -5.63
C ALA A 205 -5.27 3.31 -4.95
N ALA A 206 -5.19 3.27 -3.62
CA ALA A 206 -4.93 2.05 -2.85
C ALA A 206 -6.15 1.11 -2.75
N ILE A 207 -7.38 1.64 -2.83
CA ILE A 207 -8.61 0.83 -2.82
C ILE A 207 -8.66 -0.07 -4.06
N MET A 208 -8.35 0.45 -5.23
CA MET A 208 -8.43 -0.30 -6.50
C MET A 208 -7.65 -1.64 -6.46
N PRO A 209 -6.31 -1.65 -6.25
CA PRO A 209 -5.55 -2.89 -6.18
C PRO A 209 -5.93 -3.74 -4.97
N SER A 210 -6.39 -3.13 -3.86
CA SER A 210 -6.91 -3.89 -2.72
C SER A 210 -8.11 -4.75 -3.14
N LEU A 211 -9.12 -4.15 -3.79
CA LEU A 211 -10.31 -4.87 -4.25
C LEU A 211 -9.98 -5.91 -5.32
N VAL A 212 -9.04 -5.62 -6.23
CA VAL A 212 -8.54 -6.62 -7.18
C VAL A 212 -7.92 -7.81 -6.45
N ASN A 213 -7.07 -7.55 -5.45
CA ASN A 213 -6.44 -8.59 -4.64
C ASN A 213 -7.47 -9.42 -3.86
N GLU A 214 -8.56 -8.81 -3.36
CA GLU A 214 -9.67 -9.54 -2.74
C GLU A 214 -10.36 -10.48 -3.72
N LEU A 215 -10.61 -10.04 -4.95
CA LEU A 215 -11.30 -10.84 -5.96
C LEU A 215 -10.46 -12.04 -6.42
N VAL A 216 -9.18 -11.81 -6.74
CA VAL A 216 -8.27 -12.85 -7.25
C VAL A 216 -7.75 -13.77 -6.15
N GLY A 217 -7.61 -13.28 -4.92
CA GLY A 217 -7.20 -14.07 -3.75
C GLY A 217 -8.32 -14.94 -3.18
N MET A 218 -9.58 -14.70 -3.57
CA MET A 218 -10.76 -15.32 -2.98
C MET A 218 -10.71 -16.85 -2.96
N GLY A 219 -10.25 -17.49 -4.04
CA GLY A 219 -10.15 -18.95 -4.10
C GLY A 219 -9.20 -19.56 -3.07
N ARG A 220 -8.12 -18.86 -2.74
CA ARG A 220 -7.22 -19.23 -1.63
C ARG A 220 -7.89 -18.96 -0.28
N ASP A 221 -8.57 -17.82 -0.17
CA ASP A 221 -9.07 -17.30 1.09
C ASP A 221 -10.33 -18.02 1.61
N LEU A 222 -11.04 -18.77 0.75
CA LEU A 222 -12.14 -19.66 1.15
C LEU A 222 -11.77 -20.66 2.25
N ARG A 223 -10.48 -20.91 2.48
CA ARG A 223 -9.96 -21.78 3.56
C ARG A 223 -9.87 -21.09 4.93
N GLY A 224 -10.62 -19.99 5.13
CA GLY A 224 -10.71 -19.29 6.41
C GLY A 224 -9.78 -18.09 6.56
N GLU A 225 -9.32 -17.49 5.46
CA GLU A 225 -8.71 -16.15 5.52
C GLU A 225 -9.79 -15.08 5.38
N PRO A 226 -9.70 -13.97 6.12
CA PRO A 226 -10.65 -12.88 5.96
C PRO A 226 -10.45 -12.21 4.61
N ASN A 227 -11.50 -12.26 3.81
CA ASN A 227 -11.62 -11.68 2.49
C ASN A 227 -12.85 -10.78 2.45
N PHE A 228 -12.70 -9.58 1.92
CA PHE A 228 -13.74 -8.56 1.89
C PHE A 228 -15.03 -9.06 1.24
N SER A 229 -14.94 -9.71 0.08
CA SER A 229 -16.10 -10.21 -0.65
C SER A 229 -16.78 -11.37 0.09
N LEU A 230 -16.01 -12.22 0.78
CA LEU A 230 -16.57 -13.31 1.59
C LEU A 230 -17.25 -12.77 2.86
N ILE A 231 -16.68 -11.76 3.50
CA ILE A 231 -17.28 -11.11 4.67
C ILE A 231 -18.56 -10.38 4.26
N TYR A 232 -18.55 -9.64 3.15
CA TYR A 232 -19.76 -9.03 2.59
C TYR A 232 -20.85 -10.08 2.35
N ARG A 233 -20.49 -11.19 1.71
CA ARG A 233 -21.40 -12.31 1.45
C ARG A 233 -22.07 -12.80 2.73
N GLN A 234 -21.28 -13.04 3.77
CA GLN A 234 -21.79 -13.52 5.06
C GLN A 234 -22.67 -12.48 5.75
N MET A 235 -22.27 -11.20 5.76
CA MET A 235 -23.01 -10.12 6.42
C MET A 235 -24.39 -9.88 5.80
N PHE A 236 -24.51 -10.02 4.48
CA PHE A 236 -25.74 -9.73 3.75
C PHE A 236 -26.47 -10.98 3.25
N ASN A 237 -26.01 -12.17 3.63
CA ASN A 237 -26.56 -13.47 3.21
C ASN A 237 -26.85 -13.53 1.70
N CYS A 238 -25.87 -13.13 0.88
CA CYS A 238 -26.01 -13.08 -0.57
C CYS A 238 -25.21 -14.20 -1.26
N SER A 239 -25.40 -14.37 -2.58
CA SER A 239 -24.61 -15.33 -3.35
C SER A 239 -23.18 -14.85 -3.55
N LEU A 240 -22.25 -15.78 -3.83
CA LEU A 240 -20.87 -15.43 -4.13
C LEU A 240 -20.78 -14.51 -5.37
N GLN A 241 -21.64 -14.73 -6.36
CA GLN A 241 -21.75 -13.89 -7.54
C GLN A 241 -22.16 -12.45 -7.18
N GLN A 242 -23.13 -12.28 -6.27
CA GLN A 242 -23.58 -10.96 -5.82
C GLN A 242 -22.47 -10.21 -5.07
N SER A 243 -21.71 -10.89 -4.21
CA SER A 243 -20.60 -10.24 -3.49
C SER A 243 -19.43 -9.85 -4.40
N ILE A 244 -19.13 -10.67 -5.43
CA ILE A 244 -18.15 -10.33 -6.48
C ILE A 244 -18.62 -9.09 -7.26
N TYR A 245 -19.89 -9.07 -7.70
CA TYR A 245 -20.45 -7.93 -8.42
C TYR A 245 -20.41 -6.64 -7.59
N PHE A 246 -20.72 -6.73 -6.30
CA PHE A 246 -20.60 -5.61 -5.38
C PHE A 246 -19.15 -5.11 -5.27
N THR A 247 -18.18 -6.02 -5.15
CA THR A 247 -16.76 -5.69 -5.05
C THR A 247 -16.25 -5.03 -6.34
N LEU A 248 -16.66 -5.52 -7.51
CA LEU A 248 -16.38 -4.89 -8.81
C LEU A 248 -17.01 -3.50 -8.93
N THR A 249 -18.25 -3.34 -8.45
CA THR A 249 -18.93 -2.04 -8.45
C THR A 249 -18.19 -1.03 -7.59
N LEU A 250 -17.70 -1.43 -6.41
CA LEU A 250 -16.87 -0.58 -5.55
C LEU A 250 -15.55 -0.21 -6.24
N HIS A 251 -14.94 -1.14 -6.97
CA HIS A 251 -13.73 -0.89 -7.74
C HIS A 251 -13.97 0.17 -8.82
N ASP A 252 -15.03 0.03 -9.62
CA ASP A 252 -15.39 0.99 -10.66
C ASP A 252 -15.70 2.38 -10.08
N LEU A 253 -16.38 2.42 -8.92
CA LEU A 253 -16.64 3.66 -8.20
C LEU A 253 -15.34 4.32 -7.71
N ALA A 254 -14.38 3.53 -7.22
CA ALA A 254 -13.07 4.02 -6.80
C ALA A 254 -12.30 4.61 -7.99
N MET A 255 -12.31 3.96 -9.16
CA MET A 255 -11.72 4.51 -10.39
C MET A 255 -12.32 5.88 -10.73
N LYS A 256 -13.66 5.95 -10.81
CA LYS A 256 -14.36 7.21 -11.12
C LYS A 256 -14.04 8.32 -10.11
N THR A 257 -14.00 7.98 -8.82
CA THR A 257 -13.72 8.96 -7.76
C THR A 257 -12.26 9.42 -7.81
N PHE A 258 -11.33 8.54 -8.16
CA PHE A 258 -9.93 8.89 -8.38
C PHE A 258 -9.78 9.88 -9.54
N ASP A 259 -10.42 9.64 -10.68
CA ASP A 259 -10.41 10.57 -11.82
C ASP A 259 -10.95 11.96 -11.45
N GLN A 260 -12.11 11.98 -10.79
CA GLN A 260 -12.74 13.23 -10.34
C GLN A 260 -11.83 13.98 -9.36
N ASN A 261 -11.16 13.28 -8.46
CA ASN A 261 -10.24 13.90 -7.52
C ASN A 261 -8.99 14.45 -8.21
N ILE A 262 -8.42 13.74 -9.18
CA ILE A 262 -7.29 14.25 -9.97
C ILE A 262 -7.69 15.54 -10.68
N GLN A 263 -8.85 15.58 -11.33
CA GLN A 263 -9.32 16.80 -12.02
C GLN A 263 -9.45 17.97 -11.05
N LYS A 264 -10.10 17.77 -9.89
CA LYS A 264 -10.24 18.80 -8.85
C LYS A 264 -8.89 19.28 -8.32
N ILE A 265 -7.97 18.35 -8.05
CA ILE A 265 -6.60 18.66 -7.60
C ILE A 265 -5.91 19.53 -8.65
N LEU A 266 -5.86 19.09 -9.90
CA LEU A 266 -5.19 19.82 -10.97
C LEU A 266 -5.79 21.22 -11.17
N GLN A 267 -7.11 21.36 -11.11
CA GLN A 267 -7.79 22.66 -11.22
C GLN A 267 -7.49 23.59 -10.03
N SER A 268 -7.23 23.05 -8.84
CA SER A 268 -6.90 23.84 -7.66
C SER A 268 -5.46 24.35 -7.64
N LEU A 269 -4.57 23.77 -8.45
CA LEU A 269 -3.16 24.16 -8.52
C LEU A 269 -2.98 25.42 -9.38
N LYS A 270 -2.39 26.45 -8.78
CA LYS A 270 -2.13 27.73 -9.45
C LYS A 270 -0.93 27.72 -10.39
N SER A 271 0.07 26.89 -10.12
CA SER A 271 1.32 26.84 -10.90
C SER A 271 1.18 25.84 -12.05
N PRO A 272 1.35 26.26 -13.32
CA PRO A 272 1.31 25.34 -14.47
C PRO A 272 2.39 24.24 -14.40
N SER A 273 3.60 24.59 -13.94
CA SER A 273 4.68 23.62 -13.76
C SER A 273 4.33 22.58 -12.68
N LEU A 274 3.76 23.02 -11.55
CA LEU A 274 3.32 22.09 -10.51
C LEU A 274 2.16 21.21 -10.99
N GLN A 275 1.20 21.80 -11.73
CA GLN A 275 0.10 21.06 -12.36
C GLN A 275 0.64 19.97 -13.30
N HIS A 276 1.67 20.28 -14.09
CA HIS A 276 2.32 19.31 -14.98
C HIS A 276 2.96 18.15 -14.21
N HIS A 277 3.79 18.43 -13.19
CA HIS A 277 4.44 17.37 -12.39
C HIS A 277 3.42 16.52 -11.62
N VAL A 278 2.37 17.14 -11.05
CA VAL A 278 1.29 16.39 -10.39
C VAL A 278 0.51 15.54 -11.39
N SER A 279 0.30 16.02 -12.62
CA SER A 279 -0.33 15.21 -13.68
C SER A 279 0.49 13.98 -14.03
N ILE A 280 1.81 14.13 -14.21
CA ILE A 280 2.72 12.99 -14.47
C ILE A 280 2.70 12.01 -13.29
N TYR A 281 2.78 12.52 -12.06
CA TYR A 281 2.72 11.71 -10.85
C TYR A 281 1.44 10.86 -10.78
N MET A 282 0.29 11.46 -11.08
CA MET A 282 -0.99 10.74 -11.09
C MET A 282 -1.09 9.71 -12.21
N GLN A 283 -0.45 9.94 -13.35
CA GLN A 283 -0.33 8.94 -14.43
C GLN A 283 0.54 7.77 -14.00
N TYR A 284 1.67 8.01 -13.35
CA TYR A 284 2.52 6.93 -12.82
C TYR A 284 1.83 6.14 -11.70
N LEU A 285 1.06 6.81 -10.84
CA LEU A 285 0.26 6.13 -9.83
C LEU A 285 -0.80 5.23 -10.49
N ARG A 286 -1.43 5.69 -11.58
CA ARG A 286 -2.34 4.85 -12.38
C ARG A 286 -1.64 3.68 -13.04
N LEU A 287 -0.45 3.89 -13.58
CA LEU A 287 0.36 2.83 -14.19
C LEU A 287 0.73 1.77 -13.15
N LEU A 288 1.06 2.18 -11.92
CA LEU A 288 1.31 1.27 -10.81
C LEU A 288 0.08 0.38 -10.51
N ILE A 289 -1.12 0.97 -10.44
CA ILE A 289 -2.38 0.24 -10.20
C ILE A 289 -2.65 -0.74 -11.35
N ARG A 290 -2.51 -0.29 -12.60
CA ARG A 290 -2.68 -1.15 -13.79
C ARG A 290 -1.68 -2.30 -13.78
N GLY A 291 -0.42 -2.01 -13.52
CA GLY A 291 0.65 -3.01 -13.43
C GLY A 291 0.37 -4.04 -12.34
N PHE A 292 -0.27 -3.64 -11.24
CA PHE A 292 -0.71 -4.55 -10.19
C PHE A 292 -1.80 -5.53 -10.68
N ALA A 293 -2.80 -5.05 -11.42
CA ALA A 293 -3.83 -5.91 -12.02
C ALA A 293 -3.23 -6.87 -13.06
N GLN A 294 -2.34 -6.38 -13.92
CA GLN A 294 -1.62 -7.21 -14.89
C GLN A 294 -0.75 -8.27 -14.20
N TRP A 295 -0.07 -7.92 -13.10
CA TRP A 295 0.72 -8.88 -12.34
C TRP A 295 -0.13 -10.05 -11.85
N HIS A 296 -1.36 -9.81 -11.36
CA HIS A 296 -2.26 -10.88 -10.94
C HIS A 296 -2.64 -11.83 -12.08
N HIS A 297 -2.79 -11.31 -13.30
CA HIS A 297 -3.06 -12.11 -14.48
C HIS A 297 -1.94 -13.12 -14.77
N TYR A 298 -0.69 -12.68 -14.69
CA TYR A 298 0.47 -13.47 -15.09
C TYR A 298 1.11 -14.26 -13.95
N SER A 299 0.84 -13.90 -12.69
CA SER A 299 1.48 -14.46 -11.52
C SER A 299 1.03 -15.89 -11.23
N ASP A 300 1.99 -16.81 -11.14
CA ASP A 300 1.75 -18.20 -10.75
C ASP A 300 1.06 -18.33 -9.38
N ARG A 301 1.19 -17.31 -8.52
CA ARG A 301 0.54 -17.24 -7.21
C ARG A 301 -0.98 -17.35 -7.29
N PHE A 302 -1.59 -16.89 -8.38
CA PHE A 302 -3.06 -16.84 -8.54
C PHE A 302 -3.58 -17.73 -9.67
N LYS A 303 -2.69 -18.46 -10.37
CA LYS A 303 -3.10 -19.40 -11.41
C LYS A 303 -3.83 -20.58 -10.77
N ASN A 304 -4.80 -21.13 -11.51
CA ASN A 304 -5.55 -22.34 -11.16
C ASN A 304 -6.41 -22.25 -9.88
N LEU A 305 -6.82 -21.06 -9.47
CA LEU A 305 -7.77 -20.89 -8.36
C LEU A 305 -9.22 -21.03 -8.87
N ILE A 306 -9.96 -21.98 -8.29
CA ILE A 306 -11.38 -22.22 -8.55
C ILE A 306 -12.14 -22.05 -7.23
N ALA A 307 -13.24 -21.30 -7.24
CA ALA A 307 -14.20 -21.28 -6.14
C ALA A 307 -15.45 -22.09 -6.50
N LEU A 308 -15.94 -22.87 -5.53
CA LEU A 308 -17.24 -23.52 -5.60
C LEU A 308 -18.16 -22.85 -4.58
N ASP A 309 -19.28 -22.29 -5.06
CA ASP A 309 -20.39 -21.86 -4.20
C ASP A 309 -21.35 -23.04 -4.05
N GLU A 310 -21.14 -23.86 -3.00
CA GLU A 310 -21.97 -25.03 -2.73
C GLU A 310 -23.43 -24.66 -2.42
N THR A 311 -23.65 -23.51 -1.77
CA THR A 311 -25.00 -23.02 -1.41
C THR A 311 -25.85 -22.77 -2.65
N HIS A 312 -25.25 -22.25 -3.72
CA HIS A 312 -25.95 -21.93 -4.97
C HIS A 312 -25.62 -22.92 -6.10
N LYS A 313 -24.82 -23.97 -5.84
CA LYS A 313 -24.32 -24.95 -6.81
C LYS A 313 -23.64 -24.30 -8.03
N GLN A 314 -22.79 -23.28 -7.81
CA GLN A 314 -22.07 -22.58 -8.88
C GLN A 314 -20.57 -22.81 -8.80
N ILE A 315 -19.93 -23.06 -9.94
CA ILE A 315 -18.46 -23.03 -10.07
C ILE A 315 -18.08 -21.68 -10.63
N LEU A 316 -17.22 -20.96 -9.91
CA LEU A 316 -16.60 -19.72 -10.38
C LEU A 316 -15.13 -19.99 -10.69
N ILE A 317 -14.79 -19.87 -11.98
CA ILE A 317 -13.42 -19.88 -12.45
C ILE A 317 -12.96 -18.43 -12.51
N PHE A 318 -11.94 -18.07 -11.73
CA PHE A 318 -11.44 -16.70 -11.69
C PHE A 318 -10.53 -16.42 -12.89
N SER A 319 -11.12 -15.92 -13.98
CA SER A 319 -10.42 -15.26 -15.09
C SER A 319 -10.70 -13.74 -15.09
N ILE A 320 -10.68 -13.12 -13.92
CA ILE A 320 -11.12 -11.72 -13.70
C ILE A 320 -10.20 -10.70 -14.39
N ALA A 321 -8.94 -11.06 -14.62
CA ALA A 321 -7.92 -10.13 -15.08
C ALA A 321 -8.14 -9.56 -16.49
N ASP A 322 -8.74 -10.30 -17.42
CA ASP A 322 -8.93 -9.82 -18.80
C ASP A 322 -9.93 -8.66 -18.87
N GLY A 323 -11.01 -8.74 -18.10
CA GLY A 323 -12.02 -7.68 -18.03
C GLY A 323 -11.53 -6.43 -17.29
N LEU A 324 -10.61 -6.56 -16.33
CA LEU A 324 -10.01 -5.42 -15.63
C LEU A 324 -9.04 -4.64 -16.51
N ASN A 325 -8.22 -5.34 -17.32
CA ASN A 325 -7.27 -4.70 -18.22
C ASN A 325 -7.98 -3.82 -19.27
N GLN A 326 -9.06 -4.34 -19.88
CA GLN A 326 -9.88 -3.58 -20.84
C GLN A 326 -10.47 -2.30 -20.24
N ARG A 327 -10.84 -2.32 -18.95
CA ARG A 327 -11.38 -1.15 -18.24
C ARG A 327 -10.33 -0.07 -18.00
N TYR A 328 -9.08 -0.45 -17.74
CA TYR A 328 -7.99 0.52 -17.60
C TYR A 328 -7.60 1.17 -18.94
N ASP A 329 -7.68 0.43 -20.05
CA ASP A 329 -7.35 0.94 -21.38
C ASP A 329 -8.30 2.04 -21.86
N ALA A 330 -9.63 1.80 -21.76
CA ALA A 330 -10.64 2.79 -22.16
C ALA A 330 -10.51 4.14 -21.43
N LEU A 331 -9.94 4.14 -20.23
CA LEU A 331 -9.74 5.32 -19.40
C LEU A 331 -8.44 6.08 -19.72
N GLN A 332 -7.38 5.36 -20.10
CA GLN A 332 -6.12 5.97 -20.55
C GLN A 332 -6.34 6.79 -21.82
N ASP A 333 -7.15 6.26 -22.74
CA ASP A 333 -7.53 6.96 -23.97
C ASP A 333 -8.30 8.26 -23.70
N ALA A 334 -9.20 8.26 -22.71
CA ALA A 334 -9.96 9.45 -22.30
C ALA A 334 -9.05 10.55 -21.70
N LEU A 335 -8.01 10.19 -20.95
CA LEU A 335 -7.04 11.15 -20.40
C LEU A 335 -6.08 11.70 -21.46
N LEU A 336 -5.63 10.86 -22.41
CA LEU A 336 -4.81 11.29 -23.54
C LEU A 336 -5.59 12.25 -24.45
N GLN A 337 -6.88 12.00 -24.64
CA GLN A 337 -7.78 12.93 -25.34
C GLN A 337 -7.96 14.25 -24.57
N TYR A 338 -8.06 14.23 -23.24
CA TYR A 338 -8.13 15.47 -22.44
C TYR A 338 -6.84 16.32 -22.55
N GLN A 339 -5.67 15.67 -22.61
CA GLN A 339 -4.39 16.36 -22.80
C GLN A 339 -4.24 16.94 -24.21
N SER A 340 -4.69 16.24 -25.25
CA SER A 340 -4.63 16.74 -26.63
C SER A 340 -5.58 17.93 -26.87
N HIS A 341 -6.73 17.99 -26.19
CA HIS A 341 -7.67 19.10 -26.32
C HIS A 341 -7.24 20.37 -25.59
N LYS A 342 -6.38 20.26 -24.55
CA LYS A 342 -5.83 21.41 -23.85
C LYS A 342 -4.70 22.10 -24.65
N VAL A 343 -3.91 21.32 -25.40
CA VAL A 343 -2.85 21.84 -26.28
C VAL A 343 -3.43 22.63 -27.47
N ILE A 344 -4.61 22.27 -27.96
CA ILE A 344 -5.27 22.97 -29.08
C ILE A 344 -5.81 24.36 -28.66
N HIS A 345 -6.11 24.57 -27.38
CA HIS A 345 -6.60 25.86 -26.88
C HIS A 345 -5.48 26.87 -26.54
N GLU A 346 -4.24 26.43 -26.34
CA GLU A 346 -3.08 27.31 -26.11
C GLU A 346 -2.37 27.74 -27.42
N SER A 347 -2.73 27.16 -28.56
CA SER A 347 -2.21 27.54 -29.89
C SER A 347 -3.15 28.45 -30.70
N LEU A 348 -4.20 29.00 -30.08
CA LEU A 348 -5.18 29.90 -30.73
C LEU A 348 -5.31 31.27 -30.04
N TYR A 349 -4.31 31.71 -29.29
CA TYR A 349 -4.17 33.10 -28.82
C TYR A 349 -2.77 33.65 -29.07
#